data_AF-T1EKN2-F1
#
_entry.id   AF-T1EKN2-F1
#
_cell.length_a   1.000
_cell.length_b   1.000
_cell.length_c   1.000
_cell.angle_alpha   90.00
_cell.angle_beta   90.00
_cell.angle_gamma   90.00
#
_symmetry.space_group_name_H-M   'P 1'
#
loop_
_entity.id
_entity.type
_entity.pdbx_description
1 polymer ?
#
loop_
_entity_poly.entity_id
_entity_poly.type
_entity_poly.pdbx_seq_one_letter_code
_entity_poly.pdbx_strand_id
1 'polypeptide(L)'
;MGSWSEDNKHGGGVVVTLDGYYFEGNFNSGKMIGKGLLMTEDNHVYEGEFSGFSFAGKGVLTLPNGDALEGSFGGNFVEGVKVTGVLKKSTEHKEPNINATVSFGMLTYPAHEKWLELFNQCYSALGCSN
;
A
#
# COMPACT_ATOMS: atom_id res chain seq x y z
N MET A 1 -9.67 2.90 -7.13
CA MET A 1 -9.71 3.76 -8.34
C MET A 1 -8.58 3.34 -9.28
N GLY A 2 -8.70 3.49 -10.60
CA GLY A 2 -7.62 3.11 -11.52
C GLY A 2 -8.12 2.87 -12.94
N SER A 3 -7.18 2.57 -13.84
CA SER A 3 -7.50 2.27 -15.24
C SER A 3 -7.94 0.82 -15.41
N TRP A 4 -8.89 0.60 -16.33
CA TRP A 4 -9.46 -0.71 -16.64
C TRP A 4 -9.32 -0.98 -18.14
N SER A 5 -8.97 -2.22 -18.48
CA SER A 5 -8.87 -2.72 -19.86
C SER A 5 -9.34 -4.16 -19.88
N GLU A 6 -10.23 -4.52 -20.82
CA GLU A 6 -10.77 -5.87 -20.96
C GLU A 6 -11.31 -6.46 -19.64
N ASP A 7 -12.15 -5.68 -18.93
CA ASP A 7 -12.71 -6.01 -17.61
C ASP A 7 -11.67 -6.26 -16.50
N ASN A 8 -10.41 -5.94 -16.74
CA ASN A 8 -9.30 -6.12 -15.81
C ASN A 8 -8.66 -4.80 -15.42
N LYS A 9 -8.15 -4.73 -14.19
CA LYS A 9 -7.33 -3.58 -13.73
C LYS A 9 -6.05 -3.52 -14.56
N HIS A 10 -5.73 -2.34 -15.09
CA HIS A 10 -4.56 -2.10 -15.92
C HIS A 10 -3.94 -0.73 -15.59
N GLY A 11 -2.62 -0.57 -15.70
CA GLY A 11 -1.94 0.68 -15.38
C GLY A 11 -1.97 1.02 -13.89
N GLY A 12 -1.74 2.29 -13.54
CA GLY A 12 -1.74 2.75 -12.16
C GLY A 12 -3.12 2.66 -11.52
N GLY A 13 -3.17 2.21 -10.27
CA GLY A 13 -4.42 2.10 -9.52
C GLY A 13 -4.23 1.95 -8.02
N VAL A 14 -5.35 2.12 -7.33
CA VAL A 14 -5.50 1.96 -5.89
C VAL A 14 -6.58 0.93 -5.63
N VAL A 15 -6.27 -0.05 -4.79
CA VAL A 15 -7.18 -1.10 -4.32
C VAL A 15 -7.30 -0.99 -2.82
N VAL A 16 -8.55 -0.93 -2.35
CA VAL A 16 -8.88 -1.01 -0.93
C VAL A 16 -9.80 -2.20 -0.75
N THR A 17 -9.43 -3.09 0.16
CA THR A 17 -10.20 -4.30 0.47
C THR A 17 -11.06 -4.08 1.70
N LEU A 18 -12.11 -4.90 1.87
CA LEU A 18 -12.93 -4.88 3.08
C LEU A 18 -12.14 -5.27 4.33
N ASP A 19 -11.08 -6.06 4.15
CA ASP A 19 -10.14 -6.47 5.21
C ASP A 19 -9.10 -5.37 5.53
N GLY A 20 -9.34 -4.12 5.12
CA GLY A 20 -8.51 -2.97 5.49
C GLY A 20 -7.18 -2.81 4.73
N TYR A 21 -6.82 -3.78 3.86
CA TYR A 21 -5.63 -3.65 3.01
C TYR A 21 -5.81 -2.54 1.98
N TYR A 22 -4.81 -1.67 1.90
CA TYR A 22 -4.66 -0.62 0.89
C TYR A 22 -3.45 -0.95 0.03
N PHE A 23 -3.63 -1.00 -1.28
CA PHE A 23 -2.54 -1.14 -2.24
C PHE A 23 -2.59 -0.01 -3.25
N GLU A 24 -1.43 0.57 -3.54
CA GLU A 24 -1.21 1.55 -4.59
C GLU A 24 -0.05 1.11 -5.47
N GLY A 25 -0.27 1.06 -6.78
CA GLY A 25 0.77 0.65 -7.71
C GLY A 25 0.21 0.32 -9.08
N ASN A 26 1.01 -0.38 -9.88
CA ASN A 26 0.63 -0.73 -11.24
C ASN A 26 -0.05 -2.11 -11.29
N PHE A 27 -1.03 -2.22 -12.16
CA PHE A 27 -1.75 -3.43 -12.46
C PHE A 27 -1.53 -3.83 -13.93
N ASN A 28 -1.46 -5.13 -14.18
CA ASN A 28 -1.56 -5.69 -15.51
C ASN A 28 -2.47 -6.90 -15.47
N SER A 29 -3.58 -6.85 -16.20
CA SER A 29 -4.56 -7.93 -16.29
C SER A 29 -5.04 -8.39 -14.90
N GLY A 30 -5.35 -7.42 -14.02
CA GLY A 30 -5.81 -7.68 -12.66
C GLY A 30 -4.72 -8.02 -11.63
N LYS A 31 -3.46 -8.21 -12.06
CA LYS A 31 -2.33 -8.55 -11.17
C LYS A 31 -1.49 -7.33 -10.86
N MET A 32 -1.09 -7.17 -9.59
CA MET A 32 -0.15 -6.12 -9.17
C MET A 32 1.23 -6.40 -9.79
N ILE A 33 1.89 -5.39 -10.33
CA ILE A 33 3.19 -5.54 -11.00
C ILE A 33 4.12 -4.37 -10.69
N GLY A 34 5.42 -4.68 -10.60
CA GLY A 34 6.46 -3.68 -10.44
C GLY A 34 6.40 -3.02 -9.06
N LYS A 35 6.77 -1.75 -8.98
CA LYS A 35 6.79 -1.03 -7.70
C LYS A 35 5.38 -0.71 -7.24
N GLY A 36 5.14 -0.91 -5.95
CA GLY A 36 3.90 -0.55 -5.30
C GLY A 36 4.11 -0.31 -3.82
N LEU A 37 3.04 0.16 -3.20
CA LEU A 37 2.93 0.37 -1.76
C LEU A 37 1.72 -0.41 -1.26
N LEU A 38 1.93 -1.15 -0.18
CA LEU A 38 0.89 -1.88 0.52
C LEU A 38 0.86 -1.43 1.97
N MET A 39 -0.32 -1.05 2.45
CA MET A 39 -0.59 -0.77 3.84
C MET A 39 -1.63 -1.75 4.37
N THR A 40 -1.32 -2.37 5.51
CA THR A 40 -2.22 -3.27 6.24
C THR A 40 -3.08 -2.50 7.24
N GLU A 41 -4.12 -3.14 7.78
CA GLU A 41 -4.94 -2.55 8.84
C GLU A 41 -4.11 -2.30 10.13
N ASP A 42 -3.12 -3.14 10.40
CA ASP A 42 -2.18 -3.01 11.52
C ASP A 42 -1.11 -1.91 11.31
N ASN A 43 -1.32 -0.99 10.37
CA ASN A 43 -0.40 0.09 10.00
C ASN A 43 1.01 -0.36 9.58
N HIS A 44 1.19 -1.62 9.17
CA HIS A 44 2.42 -2.02 8.50
C HIS A 44 2.40 -1.49 7.08
N VAL A 45 3.49 -0.86 6.66
CA VAL A 45 3.65 -0.27 5.33
C VAL A 45 4.79 -0.96 4.63
N TYR A 46 4.51 -1.59 3.50
CA TYR A 46 5.52 -2.16 2.62
C TYR A 46 5.60 -1.35 1.33
N GLU A 47 6.79 -0.86 1.01
CA GLU A 47 7.09 -0.25 -0.29
C GLU A 47 8.11 -1.14 -1.00
N GLY A 48 7.78 -1.62 -2.20
CA GLY A 48 8.70 -2.49 -2.92
C GLY A 48 8.12 -3.07 -4.19
N GLU A 49 8.79 -4.10 -4.70
CA GLU A 49 8.41 -4.76 -5.94
C GLU A 49 7.41 -5.90 -5.71
N PHE A 50 6.39 -5.95 -6.57
CA PHE A 50 5.29 -6.90 -6.57
C PHE A 50 5.23 -7.66 -7.89
N SER A 51 4.84 -8.93 -7.80
CA SER A 51 4.52 -9.78 -8.95
C SER A 51 3.29 -10.61 -8.63
N GLY A 52 2.13 -10.14 -9.07
CA GLY A 52 0.83 -10.64 -8.63
C GLY A 52 0.59 -10.39 -7.15
N PHE A 53 0.14 -11.40 -6.42
CA PHE A 53 -0.07 -11.34 -4.97
C PHE A 53 1.18 -11.69 -4.14
N SER A 54 2.35 -11.65 -4.79
CA SER A 54 3.63 -12.01 -4.19
C SER A 54 4.56 -10.81 -4.12
N PHE A 55 5.34 -10.76 -3.05
CA PHE A 55 6.49 -9.88 -2.93
C PHE A 55 7.61 -10.42 -3.79
N ALA A 56 8.21 -9.57 -4.61
CA ALA A 56 9.19 -10.00 -5.58
C ALA A 56 10.29 -8.95 -5.76
N GLY A 57 11.27 -8.95 -4.88
CA GLY A 57 12.47 -8.14 -5.05
C GLY A 57 12.76 -7.23 -3.87
N LYS A 58 13.31 -6.06 -4.14
CA LYS A 58 13.72 -5.14 -3.09
C LYS A 58 12.52 -4.38 -2.53
N GLY A 59 12.54 -4.15 -1.22
CA GLY A 59 11.53 -3.36 -0.56
C GLY A 59 11.95 -2.89 0.83
N VAL A 60 11.08 -2.10 1.43
CA VAL A 60 11.17 -1.60 2.79
C VAL A 60 9.83 -1.88 3.47
N LEU A 61 9.87 -2.64 4.57
CA LEU A 61 8.74 -2.85 5.45
C LEU A 61 8.91 -1.97 6.68
N THR A 62 8.05 -0.96 6.82
CA THR A 62 7.94 -0.11 7.99
C THR A 62 6.89 -0.69 8.93
N LEU A 63 7.30 -0.94 10.16
CA LEU A 63 6.48 -1.43 11.25
C LEU A 63 5.77 -0.25 11.95
N PRO A 64 4.63 -0.49 12.61
CA PRO A 64 3.90 0.57 13.33
C PRO A 64 4.70 1.17 14.50
N ASN A 65 5.74 0.50 14.99
CA ASN A 65 6.64 1.04 16.00
C ASN A 65 7.73 1.98 15.42
N GLY A 66 7.72 2.20 14.10
CA GLY A 66 8.72 2.99 13.38
C GLY A 66 9.97 2.21 12.95
N ASP A 67 10.10 0.94 13.34
CA ASP A 67 11.19 0.10 12.85
C ASP A 67 11.04 -0.13 11.35
N ALA A 68 12.15 -0.12 10.62
CA ALA A 68 12.16 -0.32 9.18
C ALA A 68 13.05 -1.51 8.82
N LEU A 69 12.51 -2.43 8.04
CA LEU A 69 13.19 -3.60 7.53
C LEU A 69 13.42 -3.40 6.04
N GLU A 70 14.67 -3.15 5.65
CA GLU A 70 15.07 -2.94 4.26
C GLU A 70 15.78 -4.18 3.74
N GLY A 71 15.37 -4.69 2.59
CA GLY A 71 15.99 -5.89 2.04
C GLY A 71 15.29 -6.47 0.82
N SER A 72 15.58 -7.74 0.56
CA SER A 72 14.93 -8.54 -0.45
C SER A 72 13.77 -9.32 0.17
N PHE A 73 12.59 -9.16 -0.42
CA PHE A 73 11.34 -9.79 -0.04
C PHE A 73 10.93 -10.80 -1.11
N GLY A 74 10.48 -11.96 -0.65
CA GLY A 74 10.02 -13.04 -1.51
C GLY A 74 8.90 -13.82 -0.86
N GLY A 75 8.02 -14.42 -1.67
CA GLY A 75 6.89 -15.20 -1.20
C GLY A 75 5.59 -14.43 -1.28
N ASN A 76 4.57 -14.91 -0.59
CA ASN A 76 3.21 -14.38 -0.65
C ASN A 76 2.59 -14.36 0.75
N PHE A 77 1.41 -13.75 0.86
CA PHE A 77 0.70 -13.65 2.15
C PHE A 77 0.18 -14.99 2.69
N VAL A 78 0.03 -16.00 1.84
CA VAL A 78 -0.62 -17.28 2.19
C VAL A 78 0.41 -18.27 2.75
N GLU A 79 1.54 -18.41 2.07
CA GLU A 79 2.63 -19.33 2.41
C GLU A 79 3.68 -18.69 3.32
N GLY A 80 3.67 -17.36 3.42
CA GLY A 80 4.56 -16.57 4.24
C GLY A 80 5.57 -15.76 3.44
N VAL A 81 6.04 -14.69 4.07
CA VAL A 81 6.99 -13.73 3.50
C VAL A 81 8.38 -14.07 3.99
N LYS A 82 9.29 -14.30 3.05
CA LYS A 82 10.73 -14.44 3.29
C LYS A 82 11.39 -13.10 3.11
N VAL A 83 12.24 -12.76 4.07
CA VAL A 83 12.95 -11.50 4.13
C VAL A 83 14.43 -11.77 4.34
N THR A 84 15.25 -11.10 3.54
CA THR A 84 16.70 -11.06 3.73
C THR A 84 17.11 -9.60 3.68
N GLY A 85 17.47 -9.04 4.84
CA GLY A 85 17.67 -7.60 4.94
C GLY A 85 18.26 -7.15 6.27
N VAL A 86 18.28 -5.82 6.43
CA VAL A 86 18.75 -5.14 7.64
C VAL A 86 17.56 -4.54 8.35
N LEU A 87 17.37 -4.91 9.62
CA LEU A 87 16.42 -4.26 10.50
C LEU A 87 17.06 -2.99 11.09
N LYS A 88 16.50 -1.83 10.75
CA LYS A 88 16.80 -0.54 11.35
C LYS A 88 15.76 -0.28 12.43
N LYS A 89 16.17 -0.36 13.69
CA LYS A 89 15.30 0.01 14.81
C LYS A 89 15.16 1.52 14.89
N SER A 90 13.95 2.00 15.09
CA SER A 90 13.73 3.41 15.41
C SER A 90 14.28 3.67 16.81
N THR A 91 15.28 4.56 16.91
CA THR A 91 15.86 4.96 18.19
C THR A 91 15.04 6.01 18.93
N GLU A 92 13.91 6.43 18.37
CA GLU A 92 12.99 7.41 18.96
C GLU A 92 11.56 6.87 18.95
N HIS A 93 10.88 6.92 20.11
CA HIS A 93 9.42 6.80 20.22
C HIS A 93 8.76 8.02 19.56
N LYS A 94 8.91 8.16 18.24
CA LYS A 94 7.97 8.97 17.47
C LYS A 94 6.76 8.08 17.25
N GLU A 95 5.61 8.49 17.76
CA GLU A 95 4.34 8.01 17.22
C GLU A 95 4.47 8.05 15.69
N PRO A 96 4.22 6.94 14.98
CA PRO A 96 4.39 6.90 13.54
C PRO A 96 3.47 7.96 12.97
N ASN A 97 4.04 9.11 12.58
CA ASN A 97 3.33 10.06 11.74
C ASN A 97 3.31 9.42 10.36
N ILE A 98 2.35 8.52 10.19
CA ILE A 98 2.12 7.73 8.98
C ILE A 98 2.02 8.68 7.78
N ASN A 99 1.57 9.93 8.00
CA ASN A 99 1.40 10.99 7.00
C ASN A 99 2.72 11.62 6.52
N ALA A 100 3.84 11.47 7.23
CA ALA A 100 5.07 12.24 6.99
C ALA A 100 6.19 11.49 6.26
N THR A 101 6.18 10.15 6.23
CA THR A 101 7.29 9.35 5.65
C THR A 101 6.97 8.80 4.26
N VAL A 102 5.70 8.77 3.87
CA VAL A 102 5.30 8.36 2.53
C VAL A 102 5.00 9.63 1.74
N SER A 103 5.64 9.83 0.59
CA SER A 103 5.19 10.84 -0.37
C SER A 103 3.84 10.39 -0.92
N PHE A 104 2.78 10.68 -0.17
CA PHE A 104 1.43 10.29 -0.48
C PHE A 104 0.99 10.89 -1.81
N GLY A 105 0.62 10.02 -2.75
CA GLY A 105 -0.26 10.37 -3.84
C GLY A 105 -1.67 10.60 -3.29
N MET A 106 -1.94 11.80 -2.79
CA MET A 106 -3.25 12.45 -2.67
C MET A 106 -4.46 11.73 -2.01
N LEU A 107 -4.41 10.47 -1.54
CA LEU A 107 -5.64 9.73 -1.21
C LEU A 107 -5.55 8.81 0.03
N THR A 108 -4.83 9.20 1.09
CA THR A 108 -4.71 8.37 2.29
C THR A 108 -5.14 9.11 3.54
N TYR A 109 -6.03 8.46 4.27
CA TYR A 109 -6.51 8.87 5.57
C TYR A 109 -6.31 7.73 6.57
N PRO A 110 -6.20 8.01 7.89
CA PRO A 110 -6.19 7.00 8.94
C PRO A 110 -7.32 5.99 8.79
N ALA A 111 -7.15 4.73 9.23
CA ALA A 111 -8.14 3.66 9.04
C ALA A 111 -9.59 4.04 9.43
N HIS A 112 -9.76 4.93 10.42
CA HIS A 112 -11.06 5.45 10.87
C HIS A 112 -11.65 6.58 9.98
N GLU A 113 -10.84 7.23 9.14
CA GLU A 113 -11.23 8.28 8.20
C GLU A 113 -11.23 7.82 6.72
N LYS A 114 -10.62 6.65 6.43
CA LYS A 114 -10.48 6.08 5.06
C LYS A 114 -11.79 6.05 4.28
N TRP A 115 -12.86 5.57 4.90
CA TRP A 115 -14.14 5.37 4.20
C TRP A 115 -14.85 6.69 3.87
N LEU A 116 -14.75 7.67 4.77
CA LEU A 116 -15.38 8.97 4.57
C LEU A 116 -14.72 9.72 3.41
N GLU A 117 -13.41 9.60 3.29
CA GLU A 117 -12.67 10.36 2.28
C GLU A 117 -12.58 9.66 0.93
N LEU A 118 -12.55 8.33 0.89
CA LEU A 118 -12.86 7.57 -0.34
C LEU A 118 -14.25 7.93 -0.87
N PHE A 119 -15.24 8.07 0.01
CA PHE A 119 -16.57 8.51 -0.36
C PHE A 119 -16.55 9.95 -0.91
N ASN A 120 -15.89 10.89 -0.23
CA ASN A 120 -15.78 12.28 -0.69
C ASN A 120 -15.06 12.41 -2.04
N GLN A 121 -14.00 11.65 -2.26
CA GLN A 121 -13.27 11.67 -3.53
C GLN A 121 -14.10 11.12 -4.67
N CYS A 122 -14.79 9.99 -4.44
CA CYS A 122 -15.76 9.47 -5.40
C CYS A 122 -16.90 10.48 -5.65
N TYR A 123 -17.41 11.12 -4.60
CA TYR A 123 -18.49 12.11 -4.67
C TYR A 123 -18.10 13.36 -5.47
N SER A 124 -16.87 13.87 -5.27
CA SER A 124 -16.31 14.98 -6.04
C SER A 124 -15.99 14.59 -7.48
N ALA A 125 -15.43 13.39 -7.71
CA ALA A 125 -15.16 12.88 -9.06
C ALA A 125 -16.43 12.66 -9.89
N LEU A 126 -17.56 12.37 -9.22
CA LEU A 126 -18.88 12.27 -9.83
C LEU A 126 -19.57 13.65 -10.03
N GLY A 127 -18.94 14.75 -9.61
CA GLY A 127 -19.47 16.11 -9.77
C GLY A 127 -20.62 16.45 -8.83
N CYS A 128 -20.76 15.74 -7.71
CA CYS A 128 -21.84 15.97 -6.75
C CYS A 128 -21.51 17.02 -5.68
N SER A 129 -20.28 17.56 -5.68
CA SER A 129 -19.89 18.71 -4.85
C SER A 129 -20.53 19.99 -5.41
N ASN A 130 -21.48 20.55 -4.66
CA ASN A 130 -22.22 21.76 -4.99
C ASN A 130 -21.40 23.04 -4.75
#